data_AF-A0A2V7YJS4-F1
#
_entry.id   AF-A0A2V7YJS4-F1
#
_cell.length_a   1.000
_cell.length_b   1.000
_cell.length_c   1.000
_cell.angle_alpha   90.00
_cell.angle_beta   90.00
_cell.angle_gamma   90.00
#
_symmetry.space_group_name_H-M   'P 1'
#
loop_
_entity.id
_entity.type
_entity.pdbx_description
1 polymer ?
#
loop_
_entity_poly.entity_id
_entity_poly.type
_entity_poly.pdbx_seq_one_letter_code
_entity_poly.pdbx_strand_id
1 'polypeptide(L)'
;MRKMILLAIGLALPLTAQQQQAPQLRTPRASQKQVVTQTVGFTDITINYSRPGVKGRQIWGALVPYDKVWRTGANEATTITFSDDVTVNGQPLPKGTYSLHTIPSKDEWTIVFNTTANQWGSFNYDPAKDA
;
A
#
# COMPACT_ATOMS: atom_id res chain seq x y z
N MET A 1 -76.60 11.67 -38.39
CA MET A 1 -75.35 10.90 -38.63
C MET A 1 -74.25 11.54 -37.80
N ARG A 2 -73.78 10.85 -36.75
CA ARG A 2 -72.86 11.41 -35.72
C ARG A 2 -71.45 11.54 -36.29
N LYS A 3 -70.86 12.74 -36.20
CA LYS A 3 -69.46 13.01 -36.57
C LYS A 3 -68.56 12.53 -35.43
N MET A 4 -67.80 11.46 -35.66
CA MET A 4 -66.75 10.98 -34.73
C MET A 4 -65.45 11.72 -35.04
N ILE A 5 -65.00 12.54 -34.09
CA ILE A 5 -63.70 13.20 -34.10
C ILE A 5 -62.71 12.23 -33.43
N LEU A 6 -61.75 11.71 -34.19
CA LEU A 6 -60.64 10.91 -33.68
C LEU A 6 -59.54 11.85 -33.19
N LEU A 7 -59.38 11.93 -31.87
CA LEU A 7 -58.33 12.68 -31.19
C LEU A 7 -57.09 11.79 -31.07
N ALA A 8 -56.08 12.02 -31.91
CA ALA A 8 -54.78 11.35 -31.80
C ALA A 8 -53.96 11.99 -30.68
N ILE A 9 -53.91 11.32 -29.52
CA ILE A 9 -53.05 11.70 -28.39
C ILE A 9 -51.64 11.18 -28.69
N GLY A 10 -50.74 12.07 -29.11
CA GLY A 10 -49.32 11.76 -29.27
C GLY A 10 -48.65 11.59 -27.91
N LEU A 11 -48.16 10.38 -27.62
CA LEU A 11 -47.25 10.13 -26.49
C LEU A 11 -45.88 10.76 -26.81
N ALA A 12 -45.58 11.91 -26.19
CA ALA A 12 -44.22 12.44 -26.16
C ALA A 12 -43.45 11.73 -25.03
N LEU A 13 -42.58 10.78 -25.40
CA LEU A 13 -41.62 10.17 -24.48
C LEU A 13 -40.52 11.19 -24.15
N PRO A 14 -40.28 11.54 -22.87
CA PRO A 14 -39.16 12.40 -22.52
C PRO A 14 -37.85 11.62 -22.71
N LEU A 15 -37.05 12.03 -23.70
CA LEU A 15 -35.64 11.66 -23.81
C LEU A 15 -34.90 12.21 -22.60
N THR A 16 -34.79 11.41 -21.54
CA THR A 16 -33.86 11.67 -20.46
C THR A 16 -32.47 11.34 -20.97
N ALA A 17 -31.71 12.36 -21.35
CA ALA A 17 -30.28 12.22 -21.63
C ALA A 17 -29.59 11.81 -20.32
N GLN A 18 -29.34 10.51 -20.14
CA GLN A 18 -28.48 10.02 -19.08
C GLN A 18 -27.08 10.58 -19.34
N GLN A 19 -26.68 11.60 -18.58
CA GLN A 19 -25.28 12.07 -18.58
C GLN A 19 -24.40 10.92 -18.10
N GLN A 20 -23.74 10.24 -19.03
CA GLN A 20 -22.71 9.27 -18.73
C GLN A 20 -21.55 10.03 -18.07
N GLN A 21 -21.34 9.80 -16.78
CA GLN A 21 -20.15 10.29 -16.09
C GLN A 21 -18.93 9.71 -16.79
N ALA A 22 -18.05 10.58 -17.28
CA ALA A 22 -16.81 10.15 -17.92
C ALA A 22 -16.02 9.24 -16.96
N PRO A 23 -15.49 8.09 -17.41
CA PRO A 23 -14.69 7.22 -16.56
C PRO A 23 -13.55 8.02 -15.94
N GLN A 24 -13.47 8.06 -14.61
CA GLN A 24 -12.34 8.69 -13.96
C GLN A 24 -11.08 7.87 -14.24
N LEU A 25 -10.15 8.47 -14.99
CA LEU A 25 -8.87 7.87 -15.30
C LEU A 25 -8.08 7.66 -14.00
N ARG A 26 -7.86 6.39 -13.64
CA ARG A 26 -6.98 6.02 -12.54
C ARG A 26 -5.54 6.25 -12.98
N THR A 27 -4.92 7.31 -12.48
CA THR A 27 -3.49 7.56 -12.71
C THR A 27 -2.63 6.73 -11.73
N PRO A 28 -1.45 6.26 -12.15
CA PRO A 28 -0.55 5.56 -11.25
C PRO A 28 -0.10 6.47 -10.11
N ARG A 29 -0.09 5.94 -8.88
CA ARG A 29 0.52 6.62 -7.73
C ARG A 29 2.02 6.86 -7.98
N ALA A 30 2.54 7.99 -7.48
CA ALA A 30 3.94 8.37 -7.68
C ALA A 30 4.95 7.36 -7.11
N SER A 31 4.59 6.66 -6.04
CA SER A 31 5.38 5.54 -5.49
C SER A 31 4.58 4.27 -5.62
N GLN A 32 4.72 3.58 -6.75
CA GLN A 32 3.92 2.41 -7.10
C GLN A 32 4.04 1.29 -6.05
N LYS A 33 2.94 0.57 -5.82
CA LYS A 33 2.90 -0.58 -4.92
C LYS A 33 3.49 -1.79 -5.64
N GLN A 34 4.27 -2.58 -4.94
CA GLN A 34 4.79 -3.85 -5.42
C GLN A 34 4.68 -4.90 -4.32
N VAL A 35 4.40 -6.13 -4.74
CA VAL A 35 4.43 -7.32 -3.89
C VAL A 35 5.43 -8.28 -4.52
N VAL A 36 6.31 -8.86 -3.70
CA VAL A 36 7.21 -9.94 -4.08
C VAL A 36 6.99 -11.07 -3.10
N THR A 37 6.78 -12.27 -3.62
CA THR A 37 6.66 -13.49 -2.82
C THR A 37 7.70 -14.48 -3.28
N GLN A 38 8.38 -15.11 -2.33
CA GLN A 38 9.33 -16.18 -2.58
C GLN A 38 9.17 -17.28 -1.53
N THR A 39 9.11 -18.53 -1.99
CA THR A 39 9.16 -19.70 -1.13
C THR A 39 10.61 -20.08 -0.85
N VAL A 40 10.95 -20.25 0.43
CA VAL A 40 12.24 -20.76 0.90
C VAL A 40 11.98 -22.00 1.75
N GLY A 41 12.43 -23.16 1.28
CA GLY A 41 12.03 -24.44 1.88
C GLY A 41 10.53 -24.66 1.71
N PHE A 42 9.78 -24.60 2.81
CA PHE A 42 8.31 -24.67 2.83
C PHE A 42 7.66 -23.33 3.20
N THR A 43 8.47 -22.31 3.49
CA THR A 43 7.98 -21.03 4.00
C THR A 43 7.87 -20.00 2.89
N ASP A 44 6.67 -19.47 2.69
CA ASP A 44 6.42 -18.31 1.84
C ASP A 44 6.76 -17.03 2.59
N ILE A 45 7.63 -16.23 1.96
CA ILE A 45 8.02 -14.91 2.42
C ILE A 45 7.44 -13.89 1.44
N THR A 46 6.53 -13.04 1.91
CA THR A 46 5.91 -12.00 1.09
C THR A 46 6.29 -10.62 1.59
N ILE A 47 6.82 -9.78 0.70
CA ILE A 47 7.14 -8.38 0.98
C ILE A 47 6.20 -7.49 0.17
N ASN A 48 5.50 -6.60 0.85
CA ASN A 48 4.59 -5.63 0.24
C ASN A 48 5.05 -4.22 0.59
N TYR A 49 5.41 -3.44 -0.44
CA TYR A 49 6.07 -2.16 -0.29
C TYR A 49 5.66 -1.17 -1.37
N SER A 50 5.87 0.11 -1.10
CA SER A 50 5.76 1.16 -2.12
C SER A 50 7.15 1.65 -2.50
N ARG A 51 7.40 1.82 -3.80
CA ARG A 51 8.73 2.13 -4.35
C ARG A 51 8.97 3.65 -4.44
N PRO A 52 9.79 4.26 -3.57
CA PRO A 52 10.18 5.65 -3.73
C PRO A 52 11.16 5.83 -4.89
N GLY A 53 10.91 6.80 -5.76
CA GLY A 53 11.94 7.27 -6.70
C GLY A 53 12.90 8.25 -6.02
N VAL A 54 14.22 8.09 -6.25
CA VAL A 54 15.24 9.01 -5.70
C VAL A 54 15.07 10.43 -6.24
N LYS A 55 14.78 10.57 -7.55
CA LYS A 55 14.52 11.85 -8.23
C LYS A 55 15.61 12.91 -7.99
N GLY A 56 16.88 12.49 -8.00
CA GLY A 56 18.03 13.39 -7.80
C GLY A 56 18.20 13.92 -6.36
N ARG A 57 17.40 13.45 -5.40
CA ARG A 57 17.50 13.89 -4.00
C ARG A 57 18.60 13.13 -3.27
N GLN A 58 19.27 13.81 -2.34
CA GLN A 58 20.08 13.13 -1.33
C GLN A 58 19.15 12.35 -0.39
N ILE A 59 19.38 11.05 -0.28
CA ILE A 59 18.53 10.14 0.49
C ILE A 59 19.01 10.05 1.93
N TRP A 60 20.19 9.48 2.13
CA TRP A 60 20.73 9.20 3.46
C TRP A 60 21.28 10.45 4.13
N GLY A 61 20.95 10.63 5.41
CA GLY A 61 21.28 11.83 6.18
C GLY A 61 20.49 13.08 5.78
N ALA A 62 19.50 12.96 4.88
CA ALA A 62 18.63 14.05 4.46
C ALA A 62 17.17 13.60 4.41
N LEU A 63 16.69 13.09 3.27
CA LEU A 63 15.29 12.63 3.13
C LEU A 63 14.97 11.48 4.11
N VAL A 64 15.93 10.59 4.31
CA VAL A 64 15.93 9.58 5.37
C VAL A 64 17.07 9.95 6.32
N PRO A 65 16.75 10.59 7.47
CA PRO A 65 17.75 10.93 8.46
C PRO A 65 18.42 9.68 9.03
N TYR A 66 19.71 9.78 9.36
CA TYR A 66 20.38 8.74 10.12
C TYR A 66 19.83 8.68 11.55
N ASP A 67 19.95 7.49 12.15
CA ASP A 67 19.59 7.19 13.54
C ASP A 67 18.12 7.47 13.86
N LYS A 68 17.27 7.44 12.82
CA LYS A 68 15.82 7.61 12.90
C LYS A 68 15.11 6.47 12.21
N VAL A 69 14.01 6.02 12.82
CA VAL A 69 13.17 4.98 12.26
C VAL A 69 12.58 5.39 10.92
N TRP A 70 12.64 4.48 9.96
CA TRP A 70 12.12 4.65 8.62
C TRP A 70 11.38 3.39 8.17
N ARG A 71 10.20 3.56 7.58
CA ARG A 71 9.32 2.46 7.14
C ARG A 71 9.83 1.63 5.96
N THR A 72 11.10 1.80 5.58
CA THR A 72 11.77 1.03 4.52
C THR A 72 11.01 1.06 3.18
N GLY A 73 10.55 2.25 2.76
CA GLY A 73 9.70 2.36 1.57
C GLY A 73 9.10 3.74 1.33
N ALA A 74 7.87 3.78 0.81
CA ALA A 74 7.06 4.99 0.61
C ALA A 74 5.61 4.77 1.11
N ASN A 75 4.88 5.85 1.42
CA ASN A 75 3.47 5.78 1.85
C ASN A 75 3.26 4.91 3.10
N GLU A 76 2.54 3.78 2.98
CA GLU A 76 2.39 2.76 4.01
C GLU A 76 3.75 2.15 4.41
N ALA A 77 3.86 1.65 5.64
CA ALA A 77 5.01 0.88 6.02
C ALA A 77 5.15 -0.37 5.16
N THR A 78 6.38 -0.68 4.76
CA THR A 78 6.67 -1.95 4.12
C THR A 78 6.25 -3.07 5.07
N THR A 79 5.58 -4.08 4.56
CA THR A 79 5.19 -5.26 5.34
C THR A 79 5.94 -6.47 4.84
N ILE A 80 6.28 -7.35 5.78
CA ILE A 80 6.85 -8.67 5.52
C ILE A 80 5.98 -9.71 6.22
N THR A 81 5.61 -10.75 5.48
CA THR A 81 4.77 -11.85 5.96
C THR A 81 5.54 -13.16 5.82
N PHE A 82 5.54 -13.96 6.89
CA PHE A 82 6.06 -15.33 6.92
C PHE A 82 4.89 -16.30 7.11
N SER A 83 4.81 -17.35 6.28
CA SER A 83 3.78 -18.40 6.41
C SER A 83 4.00 -19.33 7.60
N ASP A 84 5.24 -19.47 8.04
CA ASP A 84 5.69 -20.36 9.12
C ASP A 84 6.60 -19.61 10.09
N ASP A 85 6.82 -20.18 11.27
CA ASP A 85 7.77 -19.63 12.23
C ASP A 85 9.17 -19.69 11.64
N VAL A 86 9.94 -18.62 11.79
CA VAL A 86 11.28 -18.49 11.22
C VAL A 86 12.30 -18.15 12.29
N THR A 87 13.58 -18.18 11.92
CA THR A 87 14.67 -17.66 12.74
C THR A 87 15.37 -16.56 11.94
N VAL A 88 15.49 -15.37 12.54
CA VAL A 88 16.18 -14.22 11.94
C VAL A 88 17.34 -13.85 12.84
N ASN A 89 18.57 -13.89 12.30
CA ASN A 89 19.80 -13.63 13.07
C ASN A 89 19.92 -14.47 14.37
N GLY A 90 19.51 -15.74 14.29
CA GLY A 90 19.52 -16.66 15.44
C GLY A 90 18.38 -16.47 16.44
N GLN A 91 17.51 -15.47 16.26
CA GLN A 91 16.34 -15.21 17.12
C GLN A 91 15.07 -15.80 16.51
N PRO A 92 14.22 -16.49 17.29
CA PRO A 92 12.94 -16.99 16.80
C PRO A 92 11.98 -15.84 16.52
N LEU A 93 11.31 -15.90 15.37
CA LEU A 93 10.26 -14.96 14.98
C LEU A 93 9.02 -15.77 14.56
N PRO A 94 7.90 -15.69 15.31
CA PRO A 94 6.69 -16.41 14.94
C PRO A 94 6.16 -16.03 13.56
N LYS A 95 5.42 -16.92 12.92
CA LYS A 95 4.71 -16.63 11.69
C LYS A 95 3.78 -15.45 11.88
N GLY A 96 3.63 -14.65 10.83
CA GLY A 96 2.79 -13.46 10.90
C GLY A 96 3.18 -12.41 9.88
N THR A 97 2.45 -11.30 9.94
CA THR A 97 2.76 -10.09 9.16
C THR A 97 3.30 -9.03 10.09
N TYR A 98 4.43 -8.45 9.72
CA TYR A 98 5.12 -7.40 10.45
C TYR A 98 5.28 -6.18 9.56
N SER A 99 5.27 -4.99 10.16
CA SER A 99 5.82 -3.80 9.49
C SER A 99 7.33 -3.83 9.62
N LEU A 100 8.01 -3.65 8.49
CA LEU A 100 9.46 -3.65 8.40
C LEU A 100 9.96 -2.21 8.49
N HIS A 101 10.62 -1.90 9.60
CA HIS A 101 11.30 -0.62 9.78
C HIS A 101 12.80 -0.81 9.73
N THR A 102 13.50 0.26 9.38
CA THR A 102 14.95 0.33 9.38
C THR A 102 15.39 1.58 10.12
N ILE A 103 16.48 1.47 10.86
CA ILE A 103 17.17 2.61 11.47
C ILE A 103 18.55 2.67 10.79
N PRO A 104 18.70 3.49 9.74
CA PRO A 104 19.97 3.60 9.04
C PRO A 104 20.97 4.40 9.89
N SER A 105 22.19 3.91 10.03
CA SER A 105 23.34 4.72 10.44
C SER A 105 24.35 4.81 9.28
N LYS A 106 25.52 5.41 9.53
CA LYS A 106 26.59 5.51 8.54
C LYS A 106 27.28 4.17 8.28
N ASP A 107 27.39 3.33 9.31
CA ASP A 107 28.21 2.12 9.28
C ASP A 107 27.36 0.85 9.33
N GLU A 108 26.31 0.85 10.14
CA GLU A 108 25.42 -0.30 10.34
C GLU A 108 23.95 0.10 10.31
N TRP A 109 23.08 -0.83 9.91
CA TRP A 109 21.65 -0.58 9.83
C TRP A 109 20.92 -1.58 10.69
N THR A 110 20.04 -1.08 11.55
CA THR A 110 19.14 -1.93 12.32
C THR A 110 17.89 -2.22 11.48
N ILE A 111 17.55 -3.48 11.34
CA ILE A 111 16.28 -3.94 10.76
C ILE A 111 15.35 -4.35 11.89
N VAL A 112 14.11 -3.89 11.84
CA VAL A 112 13.12 -4.08 12.90
C VAL A 112 11.85 -4.70 12.33
N PHE A 113 11.40 -5.79 12.96
CA PHE A 113 10.10 -6.41 12.71
C PHE A 113 9.12 -5.92 13.78
N ASN A 114 8.21 -5.01 13.41
CA ASN A 114 7.24 -4.45 14.36
C ASN A 114 5.84 -5.02 14.11
N THR A 115 5.18 -5.48 15.17
CA THR A 115 3.87 -6.15 15.12
C THR A 115 2.72 -5.24 14.66
N THR A 116 2.91 -3.91 14.61
CA THR A 116 1.96 -2.97 14.01
C THR A 116 2.07 -2.97 12.48
N ALA A 117 1.60 -4.03 11.83
CA ALA A 117 1.78 -4.25 10.38
C ALA A 117 1.17 -3.14 9.50
N ASN A 118 -0.08 -2.75 9.76
CA ASN A 118 -0.84 -1.86 8.89
C ASN A 118 -0.78 -0.42 9.39
N GLN A 119 0.25 0.33 8.96
CA GLN A 119 0.41 1.73 9.32
C GLN A 119 0.89 2.60 8.16
N TRP A 120 0.51 3.87 8.19
CA TRP A 120 1.06 4.88 7.29
C TRP A 120 2.37 5.42 7.87
N GLY A 121 3.43 5.50 7.06
CA GLY A 121 4.68 6.06 7.58
C GLY A 121 5.35 5.16 8.63
N SER A 122 6.16 5.81 9.47
CA SER A 122 6.60 5.29 10.77
C SER A 122 6.01 6.14 11.91
N PHE A 123 4.89 6.83 11.67
CA PHE A 123 4.33 7.80 12.63
C PHE A 123 3.75 7.15 13.88
N ASN A 124 3.26 5.91 13.74
CA ASN A 124 2.73 5.11 14.84
C ASN A 124 3.70 4.00 15.25
N TYR A 125 4.99 4.15 14.93
CA TYR A 125 6.01 3.21 15.36
C TYR A 125 6.15 3.28 16.89
N ASP A 126 6.12 2.10 17.50
CA ASP A 126 6.23 1.91 18.94
C ASP A 126 7.26 0.81 19.19
N PRO A 127 8.45 1.13 19.76
CA PRO A 127 9.49 0.14 20.06
C PRO A 127 9.01 -1.00 20.97
N ALA A 128 7.98 -0.77 21.80
CA ALA A 128 7.41 -1.82 22.65
C ALA A 128 6.70 -2.93 21.87
N LYS A 129 6.52 -2.72 20.56
CA LYS A 129 5.88 -3.66 19.63
C LYS A 129 6.87 -4.32 18.67
N ASP A 130 8.17 -4.12 18.88
CA ASP A 130 9.22 -4.82 18.16
C ASP A 130 9.24 -6.30 18.61
N ALA A 131 9.34 -7.20 17.64
CA ALA A 131 9.32 -8.65 17.82
C ALA A 131 10.72 -9.25 17.81
#